data_AF-A0A1X9NE86-F1
#
_entry.id   AF-A0A1X9NE86-F1
#
_cell.length_a   1.000
_cell.length_b   1.000
_cell.length_c   1.000
_cell.angle_alpha   90.00
_cell.angle_beta   90.00
_cell.angle_gamma   90.00
#
_symmetry.space_group_name_H-M   'P 1'
#
loop_
_entity.id
_entity.type
_entity.pdbx_description
1 polymer ?
#
loop_
_entity_poly.entity_id
_entity_poly.type
_entity_poly.pdbx_seq_one_letter_code
_entity_poly.pdbx_strand_id
1 'polypeptide(L)'
;MIRWLFVTLLFTSNCFAIDKQDEPKPSMRVVDRDWSYFKSIPCEQVNKLVFHSRSEEILLAKRKRQCVEQYKAFLPVPIDR
;
A
#
# COMPACT_ATOMS: atom_id res chain seq x y z
N MET A 1 24.83 -34.69 -65.80
CA MET A 1 25.48 -33.65 -64.98
C MET A 1 24.42 -32.62 -64.58
N ILE A 2 23.86 -32.70 -63.37
CA ILE A 2 22.99 -31.66 -62.81
C ILE A 2 23.56 -31.32 -61.43
N ARG A 3 24.20 -30.17 -61.38
CA ARG A 3 24.87 -29.57 -60.21
C ARG A 3 23.86 -28.65 -59.52
N TRP A 4 23.61 -28.95 -58.24
CA TRP A 4 23.25 -28.04 -57.13
C TRP A 4 22.04 -27.12 -57.28
N LEU A 5 21.13 -27.21 -56.30
CA LEU A 5 20.76 -26.09 -55.41
C LEU A 5 19.85 -26.62 -54.29
N PHE A 6 20.48 -27.07 -53.21
CA PHE A 6 19.89 -27.10 -51.87
C PHE A 6 19.92 -25.66 -51.34
N VAL A 7 18.76 -25.02 -51.23
CA VAL A 7 18.56 -23.69 -50.60
C VAL A 7 17.21 -23.77 -49.88
N THR A 8 17.21 -24.27 -48.64
CA THR A 8 17.05 -23.52 -47.37
C THR A 8 15.69 -22.86 -47.16
N LEU A 9 15.27 -22.89 -45.87
CA LEU A 9 14.18 -22.15 -45.20
C LEU A 9 12.88 -22.96 -45.11
N LEU A 10 12.69 -23.80 -44.07
CA LEU A 10 12.37 -23.37 -42.69
C LEU A 10 11.48 -22.11 -42.68
N PHE A 11 10.21 -22.26 -43.05
CA PHE A 11 9.16 -21.38 -42.55
C PHE A 11 8.31 -22.18 -41.59
N THR A 12 8.73 -22.08 -40.32
CA THR A 12 7.97 -22.41 -39.13
C THR A 12 6.55 -21.86 -39.25
N SER A 13 5.56 -22.73 -39.46
CA SER A 13 4.17 -22.34 -39.25
C SER A 13 4.02 -21.91 -37.80
N ASN A 14 3.74 -20.61 -37.64
CA ASN A 14 3.53 -19.92 -36.40
C ASN A 14 2.51 -20.66 -35.53
N CYS A 15 2.96 -21.18 -34.40
CA CYS A 15 2.09 -21.46 -33.27
C CYS A 15 1.67 -20.11 -32.71
N PHE A 16 0.60 -19.53 -33.24
CA PHE A 16 -0.02 -18.33 -32.66
C PHE A 16 -0.76 -18.78 -31.40
N ALA A 17 -0.02 -18.91 -30.30
CA ALA A 17 -0.62 -18.96 -28.98
C ALA A 17 -1.29 -17.59 -28.78
N ILE A 18 -2.62 -17.57 -28.83
CA ILE A 18 -3.40 -16.42 -28.41
C ILE A 18 -3.11 -16.27 -26.92
N ASP A 19 -2.21 -15.34 -26.60
CA ASP A 19 -1.94 -14.93 -25.23
C ASP A 19 -3.27 -14.44 -24.67
N LYS A 20 -3.81 -15.17 -23.69
CA LYS A 20 -5.05 -14.77 -23.03
C LYS A 20 -4.72 -13.46 -22.36
N GLN A 21 -5.25 -12.35 -22.89
CA GLN A 21 -5.24 -11.08 -22.19
C GLN A 21 -5.78 -11.34 -20.78
N ASP A 22 -4.89 -11.34 -19.79
CA ASP A 22 -5.24 -11.34 -18.39
C ASP A 22 -6.14 -10.12 -18.20
N GLU A 23 -7.45 -10.36 -18.07
CA GLU A 23 -8.38 -9.30 -17.75
C GLU A 23 -7.87 -8.61 -16.48
N PRO A 24 -7.87 -7.26 -16.43
CA PRO A 24 -7.35 -6.54 -15.29
C PRO A 24 -8.12 -6.97 -14.05
N LYS A 25 -7.48 -7.81 -13.21
CA LYS A 25 -8.05 -8.22 -11.93
C LYS A 25 -8.37 -6.94 -11.14
N PRO A 26 -9.60 -6.79 -10.62
CA PRO A 26 -9.94 -5.64 -9.82
C PRO A 26 -9.00 -5.60 -8.60
N SER A 27 -8.10 -4.61 -8.56
CA SER A 27 -7.30 -4.38 -7.36
C SER A 27 -8.17 -3.65 -6.35
N MET A 28 -8.39 -4.30 -5.20
CA MET A 28 -9.09 -3.69 -4.09
C MET A 28 -8.29 -2.46 -3.64
N ARG A 29 -8.85 -1.25 -3.82
CA ARG A 29 -8.21 -0.03 -3.31
C ARG A 29 -8.30 -0.04 -1.79
N VAL A 30 -7.18 0.23 -1.12
CA VAL A 30 -7.19 0.47 0.33
C VAL A 30 -8.02 1.72 0.56
N VAL A 31 -9.20 1.56 1.15
CA VAL A 31 -10.01 2.68 1.60
C VAL A 31 -9.33 3.25 2.84
N ASP A 32 -9.03 4.54 2.81
CA ASP A 32 -8.51 5.25 3.99
C ASP A 32 -9.44 5.02 5.18
N ARG A 33 -8.86 4.62 6.30
CA ARG A 33 -9.61 4.45 7.54
C ARG A 33 -10.11 5.81 8.02
N ASP A 34 -11.35 5.82 8.46
CA ASP A 34 -12.02 7.03 8.89
C ASP A 34 -11.67 7.40 10.33
N TRP A 35 -12.20 8.53 10.81
CA TRP A 35 -11.96 8.96 12.19
C TRP A 35 -12.55 8.01 13.24
N SER A 36 -13.57 7.22 12.91
CA SER A 36 -14.16 6.27 13.86
C SER A 36 -13.16 5.16 14.22
N TYR A 37 -12.42 4.63 13.23
CA TYR A 37 -11.34 3.67 13.43
C TYR A 37 -10.27 4.18 14.40
N PHE A 38 -9.74 5.40 14.18
CA PHE A 38 -8.67 5.92 15.03
C PHE A 38 -9.12 6.21 16.47
N LYS A 39 -10.39 6.54 16.68
CA LYS A 39 -10.96 6.76 18.03
C LYS A 39 -11.05 5.47 18.84
N SER A 40 -11.31 4.32 18.20
CA SER A 40 -11.41 3.05 18.91
C SER A 40 -10.06 2.50 19.38
N ILE A 41 -8.94 3.06 18.93
CA ILE A 41 -7.62 2.49 19.24
C ILE A 41 -7.15 2.95 20.64
N PRO A 42 -6.78 2.02 21.54
CA PRO A 42 -6.22 2.33 22.85
C PRO A 42 -4.90 3.09 22.74
N CYS A 43 -4.62 3.99 23.68
CA CYS A 43 -3.46 4.88 23.64
C CYS A 43 -2.11 4.13 23.65
N GLU A 44 -2.07 2.96 24.28
CA GLU A 44 -0.91 2.05 24.32
C GLU A 44 -0.56 1.48 22.95
N GLN A 45 -1.53 1.47 22.03
CA GLN A 45 -1.41 0.86 20.70
C GLN A 45 -1.23 1.90 19.59
N VAL A 46 -1.48 3.19 19.85
CA VAL A 46 -1.44 4.26 18.84
C VAL A 46 -0.08 4.37 18.14
N ASN A 47 1.03 4.08 18.84
CA ASN A 47 2.37 4.15 18.26
C ASN A 47 2.74 2.95 17.38
N LYS A 48 1.95 1.87 17.41
CA LYS A 48 2.18 0.66 16.60
C LYS A 48 1.43 0.71 15.26
N LEU A 49 0.61 1.74 15.05
CA LEU A 49 -0.19 1.88 13.85
C LEU A 49 0.65 2.40 12.68
N VAL A 50 0.57 1.70 11.56
CA VAL A 50 1.06 2.15 10.26
C VAL A 50 -0.09 2.89 9.56
N PHE A 51 0.20 4.03 8.94
CA PHE A 51 -0.72 4.77 8.08
C PHE A 51 -0.37 4.51 6.61
N HIS A 52 -1.38 4.58 5.74
CA HIS A 52 -1.25 4.29 4.31
C HIS A 52 -1.46 5.53 3.43
N SER A 53 -1.83 6.66 4.03
CA SER A 53 -2.09 7.92 3.34
C SER A 53 -1.88 9.13 4.24
N ARG A 54 -1.80 10.32 3.63
CA ARG A 54 -1.61 11.60 4.34
C ARG A 54 -2.82 11.97 5.21
N SER A 55 -4.02 11.65 4.76
CA SER A 55 -5.27 11.78 5.51
C SER A 55 -5.20 10.96 6.80
N GLU A 56 -4.80 9.69 6.71
CA GLU A 56 -4.62 8.81 7.87
C GLU A 56 -3.52 9.30 8.81
N GLU A 57 -2.42 9.85 8.29
CA GLU A 57 -1.35 10.43 9.10
C GLU A 57 -1.87 11.57 9.98
N ILE A 58 -2.69 12.47 9.42
CA ILE A 58 -3.31 13.58 10.15
C ILE A 58 -4.24 13.05 11.25
N LEU A 59 -5.05 12.04 10.95
CA LEU A 59 -5.95 11.42 11.93
C LEU A 59 -5.16 10.71 13.04
N LEU A 60 -4.09 10.01 12.70
CA LEU A 60 -3.20 9.37 13.66
C LEU A 60 -2.52 10.39 14.57
N ALA A 61 -2.01 11.50 14.01
CA ALA A 61 -1.41 12.58 14.78
C ALA A 61 -2.43 13.23 15.74
N LYS A 62 -3.67 13.44 15.27
CA LYS A 62 -4.77 13.92 16.12
C LYS A 62 -5.04 12.96 17.28
N ARG A 63 -5.07 11.65 17.03
CA ARG A 63 -5.27 10.64 18.08
C ARG A 63 -4.11 10.61 19.08
N LYS A 64 -2.85 10.70 18.61
CA LYS A 64 -1.65 10.79 19.47
C LYS A 64 -1.75 11.96 20.45
N ARG A 65 -2.13 13.15 19.97
CA ARG A 65 -2.32 14.33 20.83
C ARG A 65 -3.38 14.06 21.90
N GLN A 66 -4.53 13.51 21.52
CA GLN A 66 -5.59 13.18 22.49
C GLN A 66 -5.11 12.22 23.59
N CYS A 67 -4.24 11.27 23.27
CA CYS A 67 -3.64 10.40 24.28
C CYS A 67 -2.72 11.14 25.24
N VAL A 68 -1.88 12.06 24.74
CA VAL A 68 -0.99 12.86 25.60
C VAL A 68 -1.79 13.78 26.53
N GLU A 69 -2.88 14.38 26.04
CA GLU A 69 -3.76 15.23 26.85
C GLU A 69 -4.33 14.50 28.07
N GLN A 70 -4.59 13.19 27.99
CA GLN A 70 -5.05 12.40 29.14
C GLN A 70 -4.02 12.34 30.26
N TYR A 71 -2.72 12.38 29.92
CA TYR A 71 -1.64 12.30 30.88
C TYR A 71 -1.11 13.67 31.32
N LYS A 72 -1.56 14.78 30.72
CA LYS A 72 -1.09 16.12 31.06
C LYS A 72 -1.22 16.46 32.54
N ALA A 73 -2.27 16.00 33.20
CA ALA A 73 -2.48 16.22 34.63
C ALA A 73 -1.39 15.56 35.51
N PHE A 74 -0.68 14.57 34.97
CA PHE A 74 0.40 13.85 35.66
C PHE A 74 1.79 14.29 35.20
N LEU A 75 1.89 15.15 34.19
CA LEU A 75 3.18 15.68 33.76
C LEU A 75 3.59 16.78 34.73
N PRO A 76 4.85 16.78 35.22
CA PRO A 76 5.34 17.87 36.05
C PRO A 76 5.22 19.17 35.26
N VAL A 77 4.57 20.17 35.86
CA VAL A 77 4.52 21.52 35.29
C VAL A 77 5.97 22.01 35.22
N PRO A 78 6.45 22.50 34.05
CA PRO A 78 7.78 23.06 33.96
C PRO A 78 7.92 24.17 35.00
N ILE A 79 8.90 24.01 35.89
CA ILE A 79 9.29 25.06 36.83
C ILE A 79 10.08 26.06 35.98
N ASP A 80 9.40 27.08 35.47
CA ASP A 80 10.05 28.21 34.83
C ASP A 80 11.07 28.80 35.82
N ARG A 81 12.33 28.86 35.38
CA ARG A 81 13.44 29.55 36.06
C ARG A 81 13.65 30.92 35.44
#